data_AF-A0A9E4BGM6-F1
#
_entry.id   AF-A0A9E4BGM6-F1
#
_cell.length_a   1.000
_cell.length_b   1.000
_cell.length_c   1.000
_cell.angle_alpha   90.00
_cell.angle_beta   90.00
_cell.angle_gamma   90.00
#
_symmetry.space_group_name_H-M   'P 1'
#
loop_
_entity.id
_entity.type
_entity.pdbx_description
1 polymer ?
#
loop_
_entity_poly.entity_id
_entity_poly.type
_entity_poly.pdbx_seq_one_letter_code
_entity_poly.pdbx_strand_id
1 'polypeptide(L)'
;MDTWIDLGSTVRRLVAEDAFVLLTDSAVGQEEEENLQHLASNLAGEVDPWRLVPFLTCLHSLDYCRRYAARARALGVDALTVVGGDAGSGVKRCLPRSSLLRADLRGGGGAVGGWVNPNRPAEEQAAHVRGHGFCADYYLTQIVSHHRPTQVEDWLSQGIDLPGSLGVFYYRNARRTVLEKLARFFPVPVDEVARALGSGISPERHCAQTIAFLRSAGVNHVYVCNLGARLAHVRFKRIREEVEALTR
;
A
#
# COMPACT_ATOMS: atom_id res chain seq x y z
N MET A 1 6.33 14.96 -17.86
CA MET A 1 5.20 14.76 -18.79
C MET A 1 5.09 13.28 -19.18
N ASP A 2 6.15 12.65 -19.69
CA ASP A 2 6.18 11.21 -20.06
C ASP A 2 5.85 10.25 -18.91
N THR A 3 6.32 10.53 -17.69
CA THR A 3 6.08 9.68 -16.51
C THR A 3 4.59 9.59 -16.11
N TRP A 4 3.81 10.64 -16.42
CA TRP A 4 2.38 10.71 -16.10
C TRP A 4 1.51 10.02 -17.13
N ILE A 5 1.88 10.09 -18.42
CA ILE A 5 1.22 9.35 -19.50
C ILE A 5 1.40 7.84 -19.28
N ASP A 6 2.62 7.42 -18.90
CA ASP A 6 2.91 6.02 -18.56
C ASP A 6 2.11 5.55 -17.32
N LEU A 7 1.90 6.43 -16.33
CA LEU A 7 1.09 6.12 -15.15
C LEU A 7 -0.38 5.93 -15.52
N GLY A 8 -1.00 6.83 -16.29
CA GLY A 8 -2.39 6.73 -16.71
C GLY A 8 -2.69 5.43 -17.48
N SER A 9 -1.84 5.12 -18.47
CA SER A 9 -1.93 3.86 -19.23
C SER A 9 -1.80 2.62 -18.35
N THR A 10 -0.90 2.67 -17.36
CA THR A 10 -0.70 1.57 -16.41
C THR A 10 -1.91 1.40 -15.49
N VAL A 11 -2.44 2.48 -14.93
CA VAL A 11 -3.62 2.45 -14.05
C VAL A 11 -4.80 1.81 -14.78
N ARG A 12 -5.08 2.22 -16.03
CA ARG A 12 -6.13 1.63 -16.85
C ARG A 12 -6.00 0.12 -17.01
N ARG A 13 -4.80 -0.35 -17.34
CA ARG A 13 -4.54 -1.77 -17.52
C ARG A 13 -4.68 -2.55 -16.22
N LEU A 14 -4.30 -1.98 -15.08
CA LEU A 14 -4.48 -2.63 -13.78
C LEU A 14 -5.96 -2.69 -13.38
N VAL A 15 -6.72 -1.62 -13.59
CA VAL A 15 -8.16 -1.59 -13.29
C VAL A 15 -8.94 -2.53 -14.20
N ALA A 16 -8.55 -2.66 -15.48
CA ALA A 16 -9.12 -3.64 -16.40
C ALA A 16 -8.87 -5.10 -15.97
N GLU A 17 -7.86 -5.34 -15.13
CA GLU A 17 -7.57 -6.63 -14.49
C GLU A 17 -8.30 -6.79 -13.13
N ASP A 18 -9.35 -5.98 -12.89
CA ASP A 18 -10.17 -5.93 -11.67
C ASP A 18 -9.40 -5.53 -10.39
N ALA A 19 -8.28 -4.81 -10.55
CA ALA A 19 -7.47 -4.36 -9.42
C ALA A 19 -7.86 -2.96 -8.93
N PHE A 20 -7.71 -2.74 -7.62
CA PHE A 20 -7.61 -1.40 -7.05
C PHE A 20 -6.18 -0.89 -7.20
N VAL A 21 -6.01 0.42 -7.38
CA VAL A 21 -4.69 1.05 -7.50
C VAL A 21 -4.43 1.98 -6.32
N LEU A 22 -3.43 1.61 -5.52
CA LEU A 22 -2.96 2.39 -4.39
C LEU A 22 -1.93 3.40 -4.87
N LEU A 23 -2.17 4.68 -4.61
CA LEU A 23 -1.34 5.78 -5.11
C LEU A 23 -0.59 6.42 -3.95
N THR A 24 0.71 6.17 -3.89
CA THR A 24 1.57 6.79 -2.88
C THR A 24 1.83 8.24 -3.22
N ASP A 25 1.72 9.10 -2.21
CA ASP A 25 2.09 10.49 -2.30
C ASP A 25 3.62 10.64 -2.41
N SER A 26 4.10 11.09 -3.56
CA SER A 26 5.51 11.36 -3.84
C SER A 26 5.92 12.82 -3.57
N ALA A 27 5.00 13.67 -3.11
CA ALA A 27 5.20 15.12 -2.98
C ALA A 27 5.53 15.58 -1.54
N VAL A 28 5.83 14.65 -0.63
CA VAL A 28 6.22 14.98 0.75
C VAL A 28 7.45 15.92 0.75
N GLY A 29 7.26 17.16 1.20
CA GLY A 29 8.32 18.18 1.29
C GLY A 29 8.66 18.91 -0.01
N GLN A 30 7.82 18.78 -1.05
CA GLN A 30 7.87 19.60 -2.28
C GLN A 30 6.71 20.60 -2.28
N GLU A 31 6.70 21.54 -3.24
CA GLU A 31 5.50 22.36 -3.47
C GLU A 31 4.29 21.43 -3.67
N GLU A 32 3.18 21.75 -3.00
CA GLU A 32 1.94 20.97 -2.94
C GLU A 32 1.33 20.79 -4.35
N GLU A 33 1.88 19.88 -5.16
CA GLU A 33 1.53 19.71 -6.57
C GLU A 33 0.13 19.08 -6.73
N GLU A 34 -0.61 19.48 -7.76
CA GLU A 34 -1.98 19.04 -8.08
C GLU A 34 -2.05 17.60 -8.63
N ASN A 35 -1.39 16.65 -7.98
CA ASN A 35 -1.27 15.26 -8.43
C ASN A 35 -2.65 14.59 -8.65
N LEU A 36 -3.66 14.91 -7.83
CA LEU A 36 -5.02 14.40 -8.02
C LEU A 36 -5.70 14.95 -9.27
N GLN A 37 -5.48 16.22 -9.60
CA GLN A 37 -6.15 16.87 -10.73
C GLN A 37 -5.58 16.36 -12.05
N HIS A 38 -4.25 16.19 -12.12
CA HIS A 38 -3.60 15.58 -13.27
C HIS A 38 -3.95 14.10 -13.43
N LEU A 39 -4.05 13.36 -12.33
CA LEU A 39 -4.49 11.98 -12.37
C LEU A 39 -5.95 11.90 -12.85
N ALA A 40 -6.84 12.72 -12.31
CA ALA A 40 -8.24 12.74 -12.71
C ALA A 40 -8.42 13.18 -14.17
N SER A 41 -7.71 14.21 -14.63
CA SER A 41 -7.80 14.65 -16.03
C SER A 41 -7.31 13.60 -17.01
N ASN A 42 -6.28 12.85 -16.65
CA ASN A 42 -5.71 11.80 -17.50
C ASN A 42 -6.48 10.47 -17.45
N LEU A 43 -7.35 10.27 -16.45
CA LEU A 43 -8.15 9.07 -16.26
C LEU A 43 -9.65 9.28 -16.51
N ALA A 44 -10.08 10.53 -16.73
CA ALA A 44 -11.49 10.88 -16.90
C ALA A 44 -12.15 10.07 -18.03
N GLY A 45 -13.23 9.37 -17.68
CA GLY A 45 -14.02 8.56 -18.61
C GLY A 45 -13.44 7.17 -18.93
N GLU A 46 -12.24 6.84 -18.44
CA GLU A 46 -11.56 5.58 -18.75
C GLU A 46 -11.32 4.69 -17.51
N VAL A 47 -11.35 5.26 -16.31
CA VAL A 47 -11.23 4.54 -15.04
C VAL A 47 -12.28 5.03 -14.07
N ASP A 48 -13.00 4.09 -13.45
CA ASP A 48 -13.90 4.41 -12.36
C ASP A 48 -13.11 4.92 -11.14
N PRO A 49 -13.34 6.15 -10.67
CA PRO A 49 -12.52 6.75 -9.60
C PRO A 49 -12.53 5.99 -8.27
N TRP A 50 -13.59 5.23 -7.97
CA TRP A 50 -13.68 4.39 -6.77
C TRP A 50 -12.65 3.24 -6.73
N ARG A 51 -12.02 2.91 -7.88
CA ARG A 51 -10.91 1.94 -7.97
C ARG A 51 -9.58 2.50 -7.49
N LEU A 52 -9.49 3.82 -7.29
CA LEU A 52 -8.27 4.49 -6.85
C LEU A 52 -8.29 4.65 -5.33
N VAL A 53 -7.15 4.37 -4.69
CA VAL A 53 -6.97 4.53 -3.25
C VAL A 53 -5.72 5.38 -2.98
N PRO A 54 -5.84 6.71 -2.98
CA PRO A 54 -4.72 7.59 -2.67
C PRO A 54 -4.26 7.50 -1.22
N PHE A 55 -2.95 7.67 -1.02
CA PHE A 55 -2.36 7.85 0.30
C PHE A 55 -2.29 9.33 0.64
N LEU A 56 -2.65 9.66 1.87
CA LEU A 56 -2.53 11.00 2.42
C LEU A 56 -1.67 10.95 3.69
N THR A 57 -0.59 11.71 3.72
CA THR A 57 0.33 11.73 4.86
C THR A 57 0.06 12.91 5.78
N CYS A 58 0.37 12.78 7.06
CA CYS A 58 0.37 13.92 7.98
C CYS A 58 1.54 14.90 7.76
N LEU A 59 2.37 14.72 6.72
CA LEU A 59 3.50 15.61 6.43
C LEU A 59 3.12 16.82 5.57
N HIS A 60 1.84 16.93 5.19
CA HIS A 60 1.28 18.14 4.59
C HIS A 60 0.63 19.05 5.63
N SER A 61 0.34 20.30 5.25
CA SER A 61 -0.49 21.18 6.06
C SER A 61 -1.90 20.57 6.29
N LEU A 62 -2.52 20.86 7.44
CA LEU A 62 -3.87 20.34 7.75
C LEU A 62 -4.90 20.80 6.72
N ASP A 63 -4.76 22.05 6.27
CA ASP A 63 -5.60 22.68 5.27
C ASP A 63 -5.46 22.00 3.90
N TYR A 64 -4.23 21.66 3.47
CA TYR A 64 -4.02 20.84 2.29
C TYR A 64 -4.69 19.47 2.42
N CYS A 65 -4.50 18.76 3.54
CA CYS A 65 -5.11 17.45 3.76
C CYS A 65 -6.63 17.48 3.59
N ARG A 66 -7.29 18.50 4.14
CA ARG A 66 -8.74 18.70 4.03
C ARG A 66 -9.17 18.98 2.59
N ARG A 67 -8.48 19.90 1.90
CA ARG A 67 -8.74 20.20 0.48
C ARG A 67 -8.52 18.98 -0.40
N TYR A 68 -7.44 18.25 -0.20
CA TYR A 68 -7.11 17.04 -0.94
C TYR A 68 -8.22 16.00 -0.81
N ALA A 69 -8.66 15.73 0.42
CA ALA A 69 -9.74 14.79 0.67
C ALA A 69 -11.06 15.23 0.04
N ALA A 70 -11.43 16.52 0.17
CA ALA A 70 -12.63 17.07 -0.46
C ALA A 70 -12.59 16.95 -1.99
N ARG A 71 -11.44 17.25 -2.62
CA ARG A 71 -11.24 17.11 -4.07
C ARG A 71 -11.32 15.65 -4.52
N ALA A 72 -10.65 14.74 -3.82
CA ALA A 72 -10.70 13.30 -4.13
C ALA A 72 -12.15 12.79 -4.15
N ARG A 73 -12.95 13.18 -3.16
CA ARG A 73 -14.38 12.85 -3.09
C ARG A 73 -15.21 13.46 -4.20
N ALA A 74 -14.97 14.74 -4.51
CA ALA A 74 -15.65 15.40 -5.63
C ALA A 74 -15.36 14.72 -6.98
N LEU A 75 -14.22 14.04 -7.08
CA LEU A 75 -13.83 13.22 -8.23
C LEU A 75 -14.40 11.79 -8.19
N GLY A 76 -15.11 11.39 -7.13
CA GLY A 76 -15.69 10.04 -6.98
C GLY A 76 -14.75 9.00 -6.37
N VAL A 77 -13.64 9.41 -5.74
CA VAL A 77 -12.80 8.49 -4.97
C VAL A 77 -13.50 8.16 -3.65
N ASP A 78 -13.75 6.87 -3.44
CA ASP A 78 -14.48 6.38 -2.26
C ASP A 78 -13.59 6.00 -1.08
N ALA A 79 -12.27 5.93 -1.25
CA ALA A 79 -11.36 5.52 -0.18
C ALA A 79 -10.03 6.30 -0.18
N LEU A 80 -9.57 6.69 1.02
CA LEU A 80 -8.27 7.33 1.24
C LEU A 80 -7.51 6.61 2.35
N THR A 81 -6.24 6.27 2.13
CA THR A 81 -5.39 5.69 3.19
C THR A 81 -4.59 6.80 3.88
N VAL A 82 -4.80 6.99 5.18
CA VAL A 82 -4.17 8.09 5.94
C VAL A 82 -3.05 7.57 6.83
N VAL A 83 -1.84 8.07 6.59
CA VAL A 83 -0.61 7.63 7.27
C VAL A 83 0.13 8.77 7.95
N GLY A 84 0.99 8.46 8.91
CA GLY A 84 1.77 9.49 9.62
C GLY A 84 2.89 10.11 8.78
N GLY A 85 3.40 9.37 7.79
CA GLY A 85 4.63 9.72 7.07
C GLY A 85 5.90 9.45 7.90
N ASP A 86 7.05 9.38 7.22
CA ASP A 86 8.32 9.00 7.83
C ASP A 86 8.94 10.17 8.61
N ALA A 87 9.33 9.90 9.87
CA ALA A 87 9.95 10.89 10.74
C ALA A 87 11.32 11.38 10.22
N GLY A 88 11.99 10.59 9.37
CA GLY A 88 13.28 10.92 8.78
C GLY A 88 13.23 11.98 7.66
N SER A 89 12.04 12.43 7.25
CA SER A 89 11.87 13.43 6.19
C SER A 89 12.25 14.86 6.60
N GLY A 90 12.42 15.13 7.89
CA GLY A 90 12.68 16.47 8.42
C GLY A 90 11.45 17.40 8.44
N VAL A 91 10.33 16.99 7.83
CA VAL A 91 9.07 17.73 7.82
C VAL A 91 8.26 17.40 9.08
N LYS A 92 7.77 18.43 9.77
CA LYS A 92 6.92 18.25 10.95
C LYS A 92 5.51 17.83 10.51
N ARG A 93 4.95 16.82 11.19
CA ARG A 93 3.56 16.42 10.97
C ARG A 93 2.58 17.53 11.37
N CYS A 94 1.52 17.75 10.60
CA CYS A 94 0.43 18.68 10.95
C CYS A 94 -0.36 18.25 12.19
N LEU A 95 -0.44 16.94 12.43
CA LEU A 95 -1.05 16.33 13.61
C LEU A 95 -0.12 15.26 14.19
N PRO A 96 -0.08 15.08 15.52
CA PRO A 96 0.85 14.15 16.16
C PRO A 96 0.61 12.68 15.75
N ARG A 97 -0.63 12.32 15.41
CA ARG A 97 -1.04 10.97 15.01
C ARG A 97 -1.96 11.02 13.80
N SER A 98 -1.81 10.06 12.88
CA SER A 98 -2.66 9.95 11.69
C SER A 98 -4.12 9.62 12.01
N SER A 99 -4.41 9.03 13.17
CA SER A 99 -5.79 8.82 13.60
C SER A 99 -6.58 10.11 13.83
N LEU A 100 -5.91 11.18 14.26
CA LEU A 100 -6.56 12.49 14.41
C LEU A 100 -6.93 13.07 13.05
N LEU A 101 -6.07 12.88 12.05
CA LEU A 101 -6.39 13.28 10.68
C LEU A 101 -7.54 12.43 10.12
N ARG A 102 -7.55 11.12 10.37
CA ARG A 102 -8.71 10.29 9.97
C ARG A 102 -10.00 10.78 10.62
N ALA A 103 -9.99 11.04 11.93
CA ALA A 103 -11.15 11.57 12.64
C ALA A 103 -11.67 12.87 12.02
N ASP A 104 -10.77 13.79 11.68
CA ASP A 104 -11.09 15.06 10.99
C ASP A 104 -11.74 14.83 9.62
N LEU A 105 -11.28 13.83 8.88
CA LEU A 105 -11.74 13.57 7.52
C LEU A 105 -13.04 12.74 7.44
N ARG A 106 -13.38 11.92 8.44
CA ARG A 106 -14.53 10.99 8.40
C ARG A 106 -15.88 11.65 8.08
N GLY A 107 -16.10 12.90 8.51
CA GLY A 107 -17.37 13.61 8.28
C GLY A 107 -17.66 14.00 6.83
N GLY A 108 -16.67 13.89 5.93
CA GLY A 108 -16.80 14.31 4.53
C GLY A 108 -17.29 13.23 3.56
N GLY A 109 -17.62 12.02 4.03
CA GLY A 109 -18.01 10.88 3.16
C GLY A 109 -16.83 10.03 2.68
N GLY A 110 -17.12 8.83 2.16
CA GLY A 110 -16.11 7.85 1.75
C GLY A 110 -15.37 7.19 2.95
N ALA A 111 -14.67 6.10 2.67
CA ALA A 111 -13.90 5.33 3.64
C ALA A 111 -12.51 5.94 3.90
N VAL A 112 -12.04 5.86 5.14
CA VAL A 112 -10.66 6.22 5.50
C VAL A 112 -9.90 5.01 6.05
N GLY A 113 -8.76 4.69 5.45
CA GLY A 113 -7.89 3.58 5.80
C GLY A 113 -6.82 3.96 6.82
N GLY A 114 -6.57 3.05 7.75
CA GLY A 114 -5.44 3.10 8.69
C GLY A 114 -4.25 2.28 8.22
N TRP A 115 -3.15 2.39 8.97
CA TRP A 115 -1.93 1.63 8.74
C TRP A 115 -1.56 0.83 9.99
N VAL A 116 -1.23 -0.44 9.79
CA VAL A 116 -0.81 -1.39 10.84
C VAL A 116 0.59 -1.89 10.53
N ASN A 117 1.42 -2.18 11.52
CA ASN A 117 2.73 -2.77 11.27
C ASN A 117 2.88 -4.16 11.93
N PRO A 118 2.64 -5.26 11.21
CA PRO A 118 2.81 -6.62 11.72
C PRO A 118 4.24 -6.98 12.14
N ASN A 119 5.23 -6.14 11.81
CA ASN A 119 6.60 -6.30 12.29
C ASN A 119 6.81 -5.76 13.73
N ARG A 120 5.74 -5.22 14.35
CA ARG A 120 5.70 -4.79 15.76
C ARG A 120 4.86 -5.79 16.57
N PRO A 121 4.94 -5.78 17.90
CA PRO A 121 4.15 -6.69 18.74
C PRO A 121 2.67 -6.68 18.33
N ALA A 122 2.14 -7.86 17.98
CA ALA A 122 0.79 -7.97 17.41
C ALA A 122 -0.29 -7.46 18.37
N GLU A 123 -0.14 -7.73 19.67
CA GLU A 123 -1.05 -7.27 20.71
C GLU A 123 -1.12 -5.74 20.79
N GLU A 124 0.02 -5.04 20.72
CA GLU A 124 0.05 -3.58 20.73
C GLU A 124 -0.63 -3.00 19.48
N GLN A 125 -0.34 -3.57 18.31
CA GLN A 125 -0.98 -3.15 17.06
C GLN A 125 -2.50 -3.38 17.11
N ALA A 126 -2.92 -4.52 17.65
CA ALA A 126 -4.32 -4.87 17.78
C ALA A 126 -5.04 -3.96 18.78
N ALA A 127 -4.40 -3.62 19.91
CA ALA A 127 -4.92 -2.64 20.86
C ALA A 127 -5.13 -1.27 20.21
N HIS A 128 -4.22 -0.83 19.32
CA HIS A 128 -4.42 0.39 18.55
C HIS A 128 -5.62 0.32 17.60
N VAL A 129 -5.81 -0.81 16.89
CA VAL A 129 -6.92 -0.97 15.93
C VAL A 129 -8.27 -1.07 16.63
N ARG A 130 -8.36 -1.84 17.73
CA ARG A 130 -9.59 -1.99 18.52
C ARG A 130 -9.96 -0.74 19.30
N GLY A 131 -8.99 0.14 19.56
CA GLY A 131 -9.23 1.39 20.25
C GLY A 131 -10.14 2.32 19.43
N HIS A 132 -11.10 2.97 20.11
CA HIS A 132 -11.98 3.99 19.51
C HIS A 132 -11.21 5.12 18.81
N GLY A 133 -9.95 5.33 19.18
CA GLY A 133 -9.05 6.30 18.56
C GLY A 133 -8.33 5.84 17.29
N PHE A 134 -8.65 4.68 16.70
CA PHE A 134 -8.09 4.27 15.41
C PHE A 134 -8.69 5.04 14.24
N CYS A 135 -10.01 5.29 14.32
CA CYS A 135 -10.80 6.11 13.40
C CYS A 135 -10.69 5.69 11.92
N ALA A 136 -10.63 4.40 11.61
CA ALA A 136 -10.54 3.90 10.24
C ALA A 136 -11.66 2.91 9.91
N ASP A 137 -12.01 2.82 8.62
CA ASP A 137 -13.01 1.90 8.07
C ASP A 137 -12.37 0.63 7.49
N TYR A 138 -11.07 0.67 7.24
CA TYR A 138 -10.23 -0.48 6.86
C TYR A 138 -8.78 -0.25 7.30
N TYR A 139 -7.92 -1.27 7.19
CA TYR A 139 -6.48 -1.11 7.39
C TYR A 139 -5.64 -1.74 6.27
N LEU A 140 -4.49 -1.15 6.03
CA LEU A 140 -3.39 -1.76 5.27
C LEU A 140 -2.25 -2.09 6.21
N THR A 141 -1.54 -3.19 5.97
CA THR A 141 -0.36 -3.53 6.78
C THR A 141 0.93 -3.07 6.13
N GLN A 142 1.95 -2.78 6.93
CA GLN A 142 3.33 -2.83 6.46
C GLN A 142 3.62 -4.16 5.75
N ILE A 143 4.61 -4.16 4.87
CA ILE A 143 5.05 -5.32 4.10
C ILE A 143 5.31 -6.53 5.01
N VAL A 144 4.77 -7.66 4.59
CA VAL A 144 5.00 -8.99 5.16
C VAL A 144 5.66 -9.92 4.14
N SER A 145 6.19 -11.05 4.60
CA SER A 145 6.87 -12.02 3.75
C SER A 145 6.69 -13.45 4.27
N HIS A 146 6.57 -14.42 3.36
CA HIS A 146 6.56 -15.85 3.72
C HIS A 146 7.87 -16.32 4.37
N HIS A 147 8.96 -15.54 4.25
CA HIS A 147 10.22 -15.79 4.97
C HIS A 147 10.13 -15.45 6.46
N ARG A 148 9.06 -14.80 6.91
CA ARG A 148 8.81 -14.42 8.31
C ARG A 148 7.36 -14.75 8.71
N PRO A 149 6.98 -16.04 8.71
CA PRO A 149 5.59 -16.46 8.87
C PRO A 149 5.01 -16.05 10.23
N THR A 150 5.83 -16.09 11.29
CA THR A 150 5.39 -15.79 12.67
C THR A 150 4.76 -14.41 12.81
N GLN A 151 5.30 -13.38 12.16
CA GLN A 151 4.73 -12.03 12.20
C GLN A 151 3.32 -11.94 11.59
N VAL A 152 3.06 -12.76 10.57
CA VAL A 152 1.74 -12.85 9.95
C VAL A 152 0.80 -13.65 10.84
N GLU A 153 1.24 -14.81 11.33
CA GLU A 153 0.46 -15.68 12.21
C GLU A 153 0.06 -14.97 13.50
N ASP A 154 1.01 -14.29 14.15
CA ASP A 154 0.79 -13.49 15.36
C ASP A 154 -0.25 -12.39 15.10
N TRP A 155 -0.16 -11.69 13.96
CA TRP A 155 -1.14 -10.67 13.59
C TRP A 155 -2.54 -11.26 13.32
N LEU A 156 -2.63 -12.36 12.57
CA LEU A 156 -3.91 -12.99 12.24
C LEU A 156 -4.59 -13.58 13.49
N SER A 157 -3.81 -14.10 14.43
CA SER A 157 -4.32 -14.62 15.71
C SER A 157 -5.06 -13.57 16.54
N GLN A 158 -4.84 -12.27 16.26
CA GLN A 158 -5.55 -11.19 16.94
C GLN A 158 -7.03 -11.12 16.56
N GLY A 159 -7.49 -11.77 15.48
CA GLY A 159 -8.91 -11.80 15.13
C GLY A 159 -9.51 -10.39 14.98
N ILE A 160 -8.89 -9.56 14.15
CA ILE A 160 -9.34 -8.19 13.90
C ILE A 160 -10.56 -8.21 12.97
N ASP A 161 -11.69 -7.68 13.44
CA ASP A 161 -12.93 -7.61 12.67
C ASP A 161 -12.95 -6.49 11.60
N LEU A 162 -12.01 -5.54 11.69
CA LEU A 162 -11.89 -4.46 10.71
C LEU A 162 -11.36 -5.01 9.37
N PRO A 163 -11.93 -4.65 8.21
CA PRO A 163 -11.42 -5.09 6.91
C PRO A 163 -9.95 -4.73 6.72
N GLY A 164 -9.14 -5.71 6.31
CA GLY A 164 -7.69 -5.59 6.23
C GLY A 164 -7.12 -6.12 4.93
N SER A 165 -6.11 -5.43 4.39
CA SER A 165 -5.28 -5.95 3.29
C SER A 165 -3.81 -5.99 3.69
N LEU A 166 -3.16 -7.14 3.46
CA LEU A 166 -1.76 -7.32 3.81
C LEU A 166 -0.85 -6.92 2.64
N GLY A 167 0.24 -6.19 2.96
CA GLY A 167 1.18 -5.68 1.97
C GLY A 167 2.23 -6.72 1.57
N VAL A 168 2.43 -6.93 0.28
CA VAL A 168 3.50 -7.78 -0.28
C VAL A 168 4.41 -6.94 -1.15
N PHE A 169 5.73 -7.13 -1.01
CA PHE A 169 6.71 -6.37 -1.78
C PHE A 169 7.32 -7.19 -2.90
N TYR A 170 7.28 -6.66 -4.13
CA TYR A 170 7.91 -7.28 -5.29
C TYR A 170 9.42 -6.97 -5.32
N TYR A 171 10.25 -7.96 -4.96
CA TYR A 171 11.71 -7.86 -5.03
C TYR A 171 12.21 -8.15 -6.44
N ARG A 172 12.80 -7.16 -7.11
CA ARG A 172 13.11 -7.24 -8.55
C ARG A 172 14.33 -8.11 -8.89
N ASN A 173 15.22 -8.36 -7.93
CA ASN A 173 16.46 -9.12 -8.14
C ASN A 173 17.10 -9.53 -6.82
N ALA A 174 18.10 -10.43 -6.92
CA ALA A 174 18.85 -11.00 -5.80
C ALA A 174 19.99 -10.09 -5.26
N ARG A 175 20.14 -8.84 -5.73
CA ARG A 175 21.31 -8.02 -5.37
C ARG A 175 21.24 -7.64 -3.90
N ARG A 176 22.01 -8.35 -3.06
CA ARG A 176 22.13 -8.12 -1.62
C ARG A 176 22.30 -6.65 -1.25
N THR A 177 23.22 -5.94 -1.92
CA THR A 177 23.48 -4.52 -1.66
C THR A 177 22.26 -3.62 -1.89
N VAL A 178 21.36 -3.99 -2.80
CA VAL A 178 20.09 -3.28 -3.03
C VAL A 178 19.08 -3.62 -1.93
N LEU A 179 19.00 -4.89 -1.54
CA LEU A 179 18.11 -5.36 -0.47
C LEU A 179 18.50 -4.76 0.89
N GLU A 180 19.79 -4.65 1.21
CA GLU A 180 20.30 -4.01 2.42
C GLU A 180 20.02 -2.51 2.46
N LYS A 181 20.10 -1.82 1.32
CA LYS A 181 19.68 -0.42 1.22
C LYS A 181 18.18 -0.27 1.47
N LEU A 182 17.37 -1.18 0.91
CA LEU A 182 15.93 -1.20 1.11
C LEU A 182 15.55 -1.49 2.57
N ALA A 183 16.31 -2.35 3.26
CA ALA A 183 16.11 -2.72 4.66
C ALA A 183 16.19 -1.54 5.64
N ARG A 184 16.70 -0.39 5.20
CA ARG A 184 16.73 0.86 5.98
C ARG A 184 15.34 1.50 6.14
N PHE A 185 14.39 1.17 5.27
CA PHE A 185 13.05 1.76 5.26
C PHE A 185 12.02 0.86 5.93
N PHE A 186 12.13 -0.46 5.74
CA PHE A 186 11.27 -1.44 6.37
C PHE A 186 12.00 -2.78 6.52
N PRO A 187 11.51 -3.69 7.39
CA PRO A 187 12.17 -4.98 7.58
C PRO A 187 12.17 -5.82 6.30
N VAL A 188 13.36 -6.14 5.78
CA VAL A 188 13.56 -7.01 4.61
C VAL A 188 14.26 -8.30 5.05
N PRO A 189 13.76 -9.50 4.67
CA PRO A 189 14.49 -10.77 4.82
C PRO A 189 15.58 -10.88 3.74
N VAL A 190 16.68 -10.13 3.94
CA VAL A 190 17.72 -9.93 2.92
C VAL A 190 18.35 -11.24 2.48
N ASP A 191 18.74 -12.09 3.44
CA ASP A 191 19.43 -13.34 3.18
C ASP A 191 18.55 -14.32 2.40
N GLU A 192 17.30 -14.43 2.82
CA GLU A 192 16.33 -15.36 2.26
C GLU A 192 15.90 -14.93 0.86
N VAL A 193 15.63 -13.63 0.66
CA VAL A 193 15.29 -13.09 -0.67
C VAL A 193 16.48 -13.21 -1.63
N ALA A 194 17.69 -12.86 -1.19
CA ALA A 194 18.89 -12.97 -2.03
C ALA A 194 19.16 -14.43 -2.42
N ARG A 195 19.00 -15.37 -1.49
CA ARG A 195 19.17 -16.80 -1.75
C ARG A 195 18.13 -17.33 -2.73
N ALA A 196 16.85 -17.06 -2.49
CA ALA A 196 15.76 -17.56 -3.32
C ALA A 196 15.86 -17.06 -4.77
N LEU A 197 16.05 -15.75 -4.97
CA LEU A 197 16.20 -15.20 -6.31
C LEU A 197 17.54 -15.59 -6.94
N GLY A 198 18.60 -15.76 -6.14
CA GLY A 198 19.91 -16.21 -6.58
C GLY A 198 19.93 -17.67 -7.05
N SER A 199 19.02 -18.51 -6.54
CA SER A 199 18.86 -19.90 -6.98
C SER A 199 18.04 -20.06 -8.26
N GLY A 200 17.64 -18.95 -8.91
CA GLY A 200 16.91 -18.95 -10.18
C GLY A 200 15.39 -18.86 -10.08
N ILE A 201 14.82 -18.68 -8.87
CA ILE A 201 13.39 -18.36 -8.73
C ILE A 201 13.13 -16.98 -9.34
N SER A 202 12.10 -16.85 -10.18
CA SER A 202 11.73 -15.57 -10.75
C SER A 202 11.21 -14.61 -9.66
N PRO A 203 11.44 -13.29 -9.78
CA PRO A 203 10.81 -12.29 -8.93
C PRO A 203 9.28 -12.44 -8.80
N GLU A 204 8.60 -12.76 -9.91
CA GLU A 204 7.16 -12.97 -9.94
C GLU A 204 6.75 -14.20 -9.14
N ARG A 205 7.47 -15.32 -9.28
CA ARG A 205 7.24 -16.54 -8.48
C ARG A 205 7.48 -16.30 -7.00
N HIS A 206 8.55 -15.59 -6.63
CA HIS A 206 8.85 -15.28 -5.23
C HIS A 206 7.76 -14.40 -4.58
N CYS A 207 7.26 -13.41 -5.33
CA CYS A 207 6.13 -12.60 -4.89
C CYS A 207 4.86 -13.46 -4.72
N ALA A 208 4.57 -14.32 -5.71
CA ALA A 208 3.44 -15.24 -5.68
C ALA A 208 3.51 -16.24 -4.51
N GLN A 209 4.70 -16.73 -4.14
CA GLN A 209 4.89 -17.58 -2.95
C GLN A 209 4.46 -16.86 -1.67
N THR A 210 4.71 -15.55 -1.56
CA THR A 210 4.20 -14.77 -0.43
C THR A 210 2.67 -14.71 -0.46
N ILE A 211 2.08 -14.43 -1.62
CA ILE A 211 0.61 -14.34 -1.74
C ILE A 211 -0.04 -15.69 -1.45
N ALA A 212 0.51 -16.79 -1.97
CA ALA A 212 0.01 -18.15 -1.72
C ALA A 212 0.09 -18.51 -0.23
N PHE A 213 1.19 -18.17 0.45
CA PHE A 213 1.32 -18.30 1.90
C PHE A 213 0.23 -17.51 2.66
N LEU A 214 0.00 -16.26 2.28
CA LEU A 214 -1.07 -15.45 2.91
C LEU A 214 -2.46 -16.06 2.68
N ARG A 215 -2.72 -16.57 1.46
CA ARG A 215 -3.99 -17.25 1.13
C ARG A 215 -4.17 -18.53 1.94
N SER A 216 -3.14 -19.34 2.11
CA SER A 216 -3.20 -20.54 2.96
C SER A 216 -3.44 -20.21 4.44
N ALA A 217 -3.01 -19.02 4.88
CA ALA A 217 -3.26 -18.49 6.22
C ALA A 217 -4.65 -17.81 6.37
N GLY A 218 -5.51 -17.87 5.34
CA GLY A 218 -6.87 -17.32 5.37
C GLY A 218 -6.99 -15.83 5.03
N VAL A 219 -5.92 -15.20 4.53
CA VAL A 219 -5.96 -13.79 4.11
C VAL A 219 -6.64 -13.67 2.75
N ASN A 220 -7.68 -12.85 2.65
CA ASN A 220 -8.45 -12.64 1.41
C ASN A 220 -8.00 -11.41 0.60
N HIS A 221 -7.47 -10.37 1.25
CA HIS A 221 -7.05 -9.14 0.56
C HIS A 221 -5.55 -8.91 0.72
N VAL A 222 -4.88 -8.73 -0.42
CA VAL A 222 -3.44 -8.48 -0.52
C VAL A 222 -3.23 -7.35 -1.51
N TYR A 223 -2.28 -6.46 -1.21
CA TYR A 223 -1.82 -5.45 -2.16
C TYR A 223 -0.33 -5.63 -2.43
N VAL A 224 0.12 -5.31 -3.65
CA VAL A 224 1.50 -5.53 -4.09
C VAL A 224 2.20 -4.21 -4.36
N CYS A 225 3.34 -3.99 -3.70
CA CYS A 225 4.18 -2.82 -3.90
C CYS A 225 5.32 -3.07 -4.88
N ASN A 226 5.91 -1.97 -5.37
CA ASN A 226 7.15 -1.95 -6.15
C ASN A 226 7.09 -2.61 -7.54
N LEU A 227 5.88 -2.73 -8.11
CA LEU A 227 5.68 -3.21 -9.47
C LEU A 227 6.31 -2.31 -10.55
N GLY A 228 6.51 -1.02 -10.23
CA GLY A 228 7.15 -0.03 -11.10
C GLY A 228 6.28 0.38 -12.28
N ALA A 229 5.90 1.67 -12.33
CA ALA A 229 4.85 2.22 -13.22
C ALA A 229 4.78 1.55 -14.59
N ARG A 230 5.79 1.73 -15.45
CA ARG A 230 5.78 1.23 -16.83
C ARG A 230 5.49 -0.26 -17.02
N LEU A 231 5.95 -1.12 -16.12
CA LEU A 231 5.81 -2.58 -16.23
C LEU A 231 4.82 -3.16 -15.22
N ALA A 232 4.09 -2.33 -14.49
CA ALA A 232 3.29 -2.80 -13.38
C ALA A 232 2.18 -3.76 -13.83
N HIS A 233 1.49 -3.46 -14.94
CA HIS A 233 0.46 -4.35 -15.48
C HIS A 233 1.00 -5.72 -15.90
N VAL A 234 2.15 -5.76 -16.58
CA VAL A 234 2.79 -7.03 -17.01
C VAL A 234 3.20 -7.86 -15.80
N ARG A 235 3.86 -7.23 -14.82
CA ARG A 235 4.29 -7.91 -13.59
C ARG A 235 3.11 -8.38 -12.77
N PHE A 236 2.06 -7.56 -12.64
CA PHE A 236 0.83 -7.92 -11.94
C PHE A 236 0.19 -9.17 -12.55
N LYS A 237 0.03 -9.19 -13.88
CA LYS A 237 -0.52 -10.35 -14.60
C LYS A 237 0.31 -11.62 -14.37
N ARG A 238 1.64 -11.54 -14.52
CA ARG A 238 2.54 -12.69 -14.28
C ARG A 238 2.50 -13.19 -12.84
N ILE A 239 2.43 -12.28 -11.87
CA ILE A 239 2.28 -12.66 -10.45
C ILE A 239 0.97 -13.41 -10.24
N ARG A 240 -0.14 -12.98 -10.85
CA ARG A 240 -1.42 -13.69 -10.77
C ARG A 240 -1.34 -15.10 -11.36
N GLU A 241 -0.73 -15.24 -12.55
CA GLU A 241 -0.51 -16.54 -13.20
C GLU A 241 0.31 -17.48 -12.28
N GLU A 242 1.35 -16.96 -11.63
CA GLU A 242 2.17 -17.72 -10.68
C GLU A 242 1.42 -18.10 -9.40
N VAL A 243 0.55 -17.22 -8.89
CA VAL A 243 -0.32 -17.52 -7.74
C VAL A 243 -1.27 -18.65 -8.11
N GLU A 244 -1.94 -18.58 -9.25
CA GLU A 244 -2.83 -19.63 -9.73
C GLU A 244 -2.10 -20.97 -9.90
N ALA A 245 -0.85 -20.95 -10.34
CA ALA A 245 -0.02 -22.16 -10.47
C ALA A 245 0.43 -22.73 -9.11
N LEU A 246 0.44 -21.94 -8.04
CA LEU A 246 0.77 -22.38 -6.68
C LEU A 246 -0.43 -22.93 -5.91
N THR A 247 -1.65 -22.53 -6.29
CA THR A 247 -2.89 -22.86 -5.57
C THR A 247 -3.75 -23.92 -6.26
N ARG A 248 -3.28 -24.46 -7.39
CA ARG A 248 -3.84 -25.67 -8.03
C ARG A 248 -3.23 -26.91 -7.41
#